data_AF-A0A440UTM8-F1
#
_entry.id   AF-A0A440UTM8-F1
#
_cell.length_a   1.000
_cell.length_b   1.000
_cell.length_c   1.000
_cell.angle_alpha   90.00
_cell.angle_beta   90.00
_cell.angle_gamma   90.00
#
_symmetry.space_group_name_H-M   'P 1'
#
loop_
_entity.id
_entity.type
_entity.pdbx_description
1 polymer ?
#
loop_
_entity_poly.entity_id
_entity_poly.type
_entity_poly.pdbx_seq_one_letter_code
_entity_poly.pdbx_strand_id
1 'polypeptide(L)' 'TAMRFEPGQERDVTLVPLGGKREVYGFQQKVMGKL' A
#
# COMPACT_ATOMS: atom_id res chain seq x y z
N THR A 1 -12.73 -1.79 4.43
CA THR A 1 -12.76 -0.50 5.15
C THR A 1 -11.72 0.41 4.55
N ALA A 2 -11.77 1.72 4.83
CA ALA A 2 -10.80 2.68 4.33
C ALA A 2 -10.41 3.66 5.45
N MET A 3 -9.25 4.28 5.32
CA MET A 3 -8.75 5.30 6.23
C MET A 3 -8.62 6.63 5.49
N ARG A 4 -9.08 7.70 6.12
CA ARG A 4 -9.04 9.07 5.60
C ARG A 4 -7.93 9.86 6.29
N PHE A 5 -7.27 10.70 5.50
CA PHE A 5 -6.26 11.65 5.96
C PHE A 5 -6.69 13.05 5.51
N GLU A 6 -6.85 13.98 6.45
CA GLU A 6 -7.09 15.39 6.14
C GLU A 6 -5.78 16.14 5.84
N PRO A 7 -5.84 17.29 5.15
CA PRO A 7 -4.68 18.16 4.99
C PRO A 7 -4.05 18.53 6.34
N GLY A 8 -2.77 18.20 6.51
CA GLY A 8 -2.01 18.45 7.74
C GLY A 8 -2.18 17.40 8.85
N GLN A 9 -2.96 16.34 8.62
CA GLN A 9 -3.13 15.27 9.59
C GLN A 9 -1.98 14.26 9.51
N GLU A 10 -1.32 14.04 10.64
CA GLU A 10 -0.40 12.92 10.83
C GLU A 10 -1.05 11.81 11.66
N ARG A 11 -0.73 10.56 11.32
CA ARG A 11 -1.28 9.39 12.00
C ARG A 11 -0.35 8.19 11.87
N ASP A 12 -0.13 7.49 12.97
CA ASP A 12 0.55 6.19 12.96
C ASP A 12 -0.39 5.10 12.43
N VAL A 13 0.13 4.32 11.49
CA VAL A 13 -0.62 3.27 10.80
C VAL A 13 0.16 1.98 10.77
N THR A 14 -0.54 0.87 10.98
CA THR A 14 0.05 -0.46 10.91
C THR A 14 -0.12 -1.02 9.51
N LEU A 15 0.99 -1.37 8.88
CA LEU A 15 1.01 -2.05 7.58
C LEU A 15 1.24 -3.54 7.80
N VAL A 16 0.70 -4.34 6.87
CA VAL A 16 0.90 -5.80 6.85
C VAL A 16 1.49 -6.18 5.49
N PRO A 17 2.47 -7.09 5.42
CA PRO A 17 3.03 -7.53 4.15
C PRO A 17 2.01 -8.23 3.27
N LEU A 18 2.19 -8.10 1.95
CA LEU A 18 1.45 -8.92 1.00
C LEU A 18 1.79 -10.40 1.20
N GLY A 19 0.75 -11.24 1.16
CA GLY A 19 0.85 -12.70 1.14
C GLY A 19 0.91 -13.27 -0.29
N GLY A 20 0.76 -14.59 -0.40
CA GLY A 20 0.73 -15.28 -1.69
C GLY A 20 2.05 -15.15 -2.46
N LYS A 21 1.98 -14.99 -3.79
CA LYS A 21 3.16 -14.86 -4.67
C LYS A 21 3.94 -13.55 -4.50
N ARG A 22 3.35 -12.56 -3.82
CA ARG A 22 3.93 -11.22 -3.63
C ARG A 22 4.32 -10.56 -4.95
N GLU A 23 3.42 -10.58 -5.92
CA GLU A 23 3.61 -9.90 -7.20
C GLU A 23 2.67 -8.70 -7.27
N VAL A 24 3.20 -7.53 -7.67
CA VAL A 24 2.50 -6.24 -7.67
C VAL A 24 2.45 -5.68 -9.08
N TYR A 25 1.25 -5.54 -9.63
CA TYR A 25 0.96 -4.96 -10.94
C TYR A 25 -0.08 -3.84 -10.83
N GLY A 26 -0.04 -2.83 -11.70
CA GLY A 26 -0.96 -1.68 -11.66
C GLY A 26 -0.45 -0.54 -10.77
N PHE A 27 -1.28 0.01 -9.88
CA PHE A 27 -0.96 1.17 -9.02
C PHE A 27 -0.30 2.32 -9.82
N GLN A 28 0.79 2.89 -9.32
CA GLN A 28 1.64 3.86 -10.04
C GLN A 28 2.70 3.17 -10.93
N GLN A 29 2.52 1.88 -11.26
CA GLN A 29 3.39 1.05 -12.12
C GLN A 29 4.85 0.93 -11.67
N LYS A 30 5.12 1.06 -10.36
CA LYS A 30 6.49 1.12 -9.81
C LYS A 30 7.23 -0.23 -9.69
N VAL A 31 6.51 -1.36 -9.70
CA VAL A 31 7.10 -2.70 -9.47
C VAL A 31 6.83 -3.62 -10.67
N MET A 32 5.57 -3.80 -11.05
CA MET A 32 5.16 -4.58 -12.24
C MET A 32 5.72 -6.00 -12.29
N GLY A 33 5.75 -6.67 -11.14
CA GLY A 33 6.37 -7.98 -11.00
C GLY A 33 6.50 -8.40 -9.56
N LYS A 34 7.39 -9.36 -9.31
CA LYS A 34 7.70 -9.85 -7.97
C LYS A 34 8.27 -8.73 -7.09
N LEU A 35 7.72 -8.62 -5.88
CA LEU A 35 8.16 -7.71 -4.82
C LEU A 35 9.38 -8.25 -4.08
#